data_AF-A0AAY4BH85-F1
#
_entry.id   AF-A0AAY4BH85-F1
#
_cell.length_a   1.000
_cell.length_b   1.000
_cell.length_c   1.000
_cell.angle_alpha   90.00
_cell.angle_beta   90.00
_cell.angle_gamma   90.00
#
_symmetry.space_group_name_H-M   'P 1'
#
loop_
_entity.id
_entity.type
_entity.pdbx_description
1 polymer ?
#
loop_
_entity_poly.entity_id
_entity_poly.type
_entity_poly.pdbx_seq_one_letter_code
_entity_poly.pdbx_strand_id
1 'polypeptide(L)'
;QSQPPKSHLKLSFSEEDFSCPVCYEIFKDPLILSCSHSICKVCLQQVWESKGYRECPVCRKRSSKEFPPVNLALKKLCEIFSVEKIQRSEVLCSQHGEKLKLFCLEDQQLVCLACSE
;
A
#
# COMPACT_ATOMS: atom_id res chain seq x y z
N GLN A 1 -24.67 31.70 -15.95
CA GLN A 1 -23.48 31.50 -15.09
C GLN A 1 -22.92 30.13 -15.43
N SER A 2 -21.94 30.07 -16.32
CA SER A 2 -21.25 28.83 -16.69
C SER A 2 -20.16 28.56 -15.65
N GLN A 3 -20.35 27.53 -14.82
CA GLN A 3 -19.28 27.02 -13.97
C GLN A 3 -18.18 26.42 -14.87
N PRO A 4 -16.89 26.67 -14.58
CA PRO A 4 -15.81 26.03 -15.32
C PRO A 4 -15.82 24.51 -15.05
N PRO A 5 -15.43 23.68 -16.03
CA PRO A 5 -15.31 22.24 -15.81
C PRO A 5 -14.28 22.02 -14.70
N LYS A 6 -14.67 21.29 -13.64
CA LYS A 6 -13.73 20.80 -12.64
C LYS A 6 -12.71 19.96 -13.39
N SER A 7 -11.52 20.51 -13.62
CA SER A 7 -10.39 19.75 -14.11
C SER A 7 -10.08 18.73 -13.02
N HIS A 8 -10.57 17.51 -13.21
CA HIS A 8 -10.08 16.37 -12.46
C HIS A 8 -8.61 16.22 -12.88
N LEU A 9 -7.70 16.84 -12.11
CA LEU A 9 -6.28 16.54 -12.18
C LEU A 9 -6.18 15.04 -11.88
N LYS A 10 -6.03 14.24 -12.93
CA LYS A 10 -5.76 12.81 -12.81
C LYS A 10 -4.34 12.69 -12.30
N LEU A 11 -4.18 12.80 -10.98
CA LEU A 11 -2.93 12.45 -10.30
C LEU A 11 -2.69 10.98 -10.60
N SER A 12 -1.76 10.70 -11.51
CA SER A 12 -1.32 9.34 -11.81
C SER A 12 -0.34 8.93 -10.73
N PHE A 13 -0.84 8.25 -9.70
CA PHE A 13 0.03 7.62 -8.72
C PHE A 13 0.62 6.34 -9.29
N SER A 14 1.92 6.16 -9.08
CA SER A 14 2.68 4.97 -9.44
C SER A 14 2.80 4.02 -8.24
N GLU A 15 3.25 2.80 -8.49
CA GLU A 15 3.54 1.84 -7.41
C GLU A 15 4.67 2.34 -6.49
N GLU A 16 5.63 3.10 -7.02
CA GLU A 16 6.74 3.68 -6.26
C GLU A 16 6.26 4.68 -5.20
N ASP A 17 5.18 5.42 -5.48
CA ASP A 17 4.59 6.40 -4.55
C ASP A 17 4.02 5.73 -3.28
N PHE A 18 3.71 4.43 -3.36
CA PHE A 18 3.17 3.63 -2.27
C PHE A 18 4.13 2.58 -1.73
N SER A 19 5.39 2.59 -2.19
CA SER A 19 6.37 1.56 -1.85
C SER A 19 7.27 1.97 -0.69
N CYS A 20 7.53 1.01 0.19
CA CYS A 20 8.43 1.18 1.33
C CYS A 20 9.90 1.25 0.85
N PRO A 21 10.69 2.25 1.28
CA PRO A 21 12.08 2.39 0.83
C PRO A 21 13.03 1.32 1.39
N VAL A 22 12.54 0.43 2.26
CA VAL A 22 13.34 -0.65 2.87
C VAL A 22 13.06 -2.00 2.23
N CYS A 23 11.78 -2.36 2.05
CA CYS A 23 11.39 -3.65 1.48
C CYS A 23 10.91 -3.56 0.03
N TYR A 24 10.74 -2.36 -0.52
CA TYR A 24 10.26 -2.10 -1.89
C TYR A 24 8.86 -2.63 -2.21
N GLU A 25 8.11 -3.02 -1.18
CA GLU A 25 6.71 -3.45 -1.26
C GLU A 25 5.78 -2.31 -0.85
N ILE A 26 4.51 -2.40 -1.25
CA ILE A 26 3.46 -1.48 -0.79
C ILE A 26 3.46 -1.38 0.74
N PHE A 27 3.35 -0.16 1.27
CA PHE A 27 3.41 0.09 2.70
C PHE A 27 2.39 -0.76 3.48
N LYS A 28 2.90 -1.48 4.50
CA LYS A 28 2.10 -2.18 5.53
C LYS A 28 2.35 -1.51 6.87
N ASP A 29 1.29 -0.96 7.46
CA ASP A 29 1.33 -0.14 8.68
C ASP A 29 2.48 0.89 8.66
N PRO A 30 2.48 1.84 7.70
CA PRO A 30 3.56 2.82 7.56
C PRO A 30 3.66 3.68 8.82
N LEU A 31 4.82 3.67 9.48
CA LEU A 31 5.14 4.58 10.58
C LEU A 31 5.73 5.87 10.04
N ILE A 32 5.21 7.03 10.46
CA ILE A 32 5.74 8.34 10.08
C ILE A 32 6.75 8.85 11.11
N LEU A 33 7.98 9.06 10.66
CA LEU A 33 9.05 9.63 11.47
C LEU A 33 8.93 11.15 11.58
N SER A 34 9.63 11.76 12.54
CA SER A 34 9.72 13.22 12.68
C SER A 34 10.35 13.93 11.48
N CYS A 35 11.07 13.19 10.63
CA CYS A 35 11.58 13.67 9.35
C CYS A 35 10.59 13.52 8.19
N SER A 36 9.34 13.18 8.48
CA SER A 36 8.22 12.97 7.53
C SER A 36 8.35 11.77 6.58
N HIS A 37 9.45 11.02 6.62
CA HIS A 37 9.54 9.75 5.90
C HIS A 37 8.68 8.68 6.57
N SER A 38 8.01 7.88 5.73
CA SER A 38 7.21 6.75 6.16
C SER A 38 7.95 5.43 5.86
N ILE A 39 7.95 4.49 6.80
CA ILE A 39 8.57 3.17 6.69
C ILE A 39 7.61 2.14 7.29
N CYS A 40 7.46 0.95 6.69
CA CYS A 40 6.66 -0.14 7.29
C CYS A 40 7.08 -0.41 8.73
N LYS A 41 6.12 -0.68 9.62
CA LYS A 41 6.38 -0.96 11.04
C LYS A 41 7.47 -2.02 11.24
N VAL A 42 7.34 -3.16 10.58
CA VAL A 42 8.29 -4.29 10.67
C VAL A 42 9.67 -3.88 10.16
N CYS A 43 9.74 -3.19 9.02
CA CYS A 43 11.01 -2.76 8.43
C CYS A 43 11.75 -1.77 9.35
N LEU A 44 11.04 -0.80 9.92
CA LEU A 44 11.64 0.18 10.82
C LEU A 44 12.19 -0.49 12.08
N GLN A 45 11.41 -1.41 12.66
CA GLN A 45 11.81 -2.18 13.83
C GLN A 45 13.08 -3.00 13.56
N GLN A 46 13.12 -3.77 12.47
CA GLN A 46 14.29 -4.55 12.08
C GLN A 46 15.55 -3.68 11.88
N VAL A 47 15.41 -2.52 11.23
CA VAL A 47 16.55 -1.61 11.01
C VAL A 47 17.07 -1.06 12.34
N TRP A 48 16.19 -0.68 13.26
CA TRP A 48 16.60 -0.16 14.58
C TRP A 48 17.22 -1.22 15.47
N GLU A 49 16.67 -2.42 15.47
CA GLU A 49 17.22 -3.58 16.20
C GLU A 49 18.61 -3.96 15.65
N SER A 50 18.75 -4.02 14.32
CA SER A 50 20.01 -4.38 13.68
C SER A 50 21.12 -3.34 13.90
N LYS A 51 20.80 -2.05 13.86
CA LYS A 51 21.78 -0.98 14.01
C LYS A 51 22.09 -0.61 15.46
N GLY A 52 21.16 -0.89 16.38
CA GLY A 52 21.26 -0.48 17.78
C GLY A 52 21.00 1.01 18.02
N TYR A 53 20.55 1.76 16.99
CA TYR A 53 20.20 3.17 17.12
C TYR A 53 19.01 3.56 16.24
N ARG A 54 18.25 4.57 16.70
CA ARG A 54 16.98 4.99 16.11
C ARG A 54 17.18 6.10 15.08
N GLU A 55 17.50 5.74 13.85
CA GLU A 55 17.62 6.68 12.72
C GLU A 55 16.63 6.37 11.61
N CYS A 56 16.31 7.39 10.82
CA CYS A 56 15.59 7.23 9.57
C CYS A 56 16.44 6.43 8.56
N PRO A 57 15.94 5.34 7.97
CA PRO A 57 16.66 4.59 6.93
C PRO A 57 16.96 5.43 5.67
N VAL A 58 16.14 6.45 5.40
CA VAL A 58 16.23 7.29 4.19
C VAL A 58 17.24 8.42 4.37
N CYS A 59 17.04 9.28 5.38
CA CYS A 59 17.83 10.51 5.54
C CYS A 59 18.76 10.51 6.75
N ARG A 60 18.86 9.39 7.49
CA ARG A 60 19.68 9.21 8.69
C ARG A 60 19.39 10.16 9.86
N LYS A 61 18.36 11.01 9.77
CA LYS A 61 17.94 11.85 10.90
C LYS A 61 17.51 10.96 12.07
N ARG A 62 18.02 11.25 13.26
CA ARG A 62 17.66 10.55 14.50
C ARG A 62 16.15 10.70 14.78
N SER A 63 15.49 9.59 15.08
CA SER A 63 14.11 9.60 15.53
C SER A 63 14.05 10.17 16.95
N SER A 64 13.14 11.12 17.16
CA SER A 64 12.82 11.63 18.50
C SER A 64 11.81 10.76 19.25
N LYS A 65 11.15 9.83 18.56
CA LYS A 65 10.11 8.95 19.12
C LYS A 65 10.58 7.51 19.11
N GLU A 66 10.35 6.83 20.24
CA GLU A 66 10.53 5.37 20.35
C GLU A 66 9.45 4.60 19.59
N PHE A 67 8.23 5.11 19.64
CA PHE A 67 7.07 4.54 18.96
C PHE A 67 6.48 5.61 18.05
N PRO A 68 7.01 5.78 16.81
CA PRO A 68 6.42 6.69 15.86
C PRO A 68 4.98 6.25 15.54
N PRO A 69 4.06 7.19 15.31
CA PRO A 69 2.67 6.85 15.01
C PRO A 69 2.53 6.28 13.59
N VAL A 70 1.45 5.54 13.37
CA VAL A 70 1.06 5.08 12.03
C VAL A 70 0.53 6.26 11.21
N ASN A 71 1.00 6.37 9.96
CA ASN A 71 0.46 7.28 8.95
C ASN A 71 -0.86 6.72 8.40
N LEU A 72 -1.96 6.96 9.10
CA LEU A 72 -3.28 6.45 8.73
C LEU A 72 -3.73 6.93 7.34
N ALA A 73 -3.34 8.13 6.92
CA ALA A 73 -3.67 8.65 5.59
C ALA A 73 -2.98 7.80 4.51
N LEU A 74 -1.67 7.59 4.63
CA LEU A 74 -0.92 6.75 3.70
C LEU A 74 -1.41 5.29 3.71
N LYS A 75 -1.72 4.75 4.89
CA LYS A 75 -2.29 3.40 5.02
C LYS A 75 -3.58 3.26 4.20
N LYS A 76 -4.54 4.18 4.37
CA LYS A 76 -5.80 4.17 3.60
C LYS A 76 -5.57 4.29 2.10
N LEU A 77 -4.63 5.12 1.67
CA LEU A 77 -4.31 5.25 0.24
C LEU A 77 -3.69 3.97 -0.32
N CYS A 78 -2.81 3.29 0.43
CA CYS A 78 -2.24 2.01 0.03
C CYS A 78 -3.30 0.90 -0.06
N GLU A 79 -4.27 0.89 0.86
CA GLU A 79 -5.41 -0.04 0.81
C GLU A 79 -6.25 0.18 -0.46
N ILE A 80 -6.57 1.44 -0.79
CA ILE A 80 -7.30 1.79 -2.02
C ILE A 80 -6.49 1.41 -3.27
N PHE A 81 -5.20 1.76 -3.31
CA PHE A 81 -4.32 1.45 -4.43
C PHE A 81 -4.20 -0.06 -4.67
N SER A 82 -4.12 -0.85 -3.59
CA SER A 82 -4.05 -2.31 -3.67
C SER A 82 -5.34 -2.90 -4.25
N VAL A 83 -6.51 -2.38 -3.87
CA VAL A 83 -7.80 -2.78 -4.44
C VAL A 83 -7.89 -2.40 -5.93
N GLU A 84 -7.47 -1.18 -6.29
CA GLU A 84 -7.42 -0.77 -7.70
C GLU A 84 -6.45 -1.63 -8.53
N LYS A 85 -5.31 -2.02 -7.95
CA LYS A 85 -4.35 -2.92 -8.60
C LYS A 85 -4.94 -4.32 -8.81
N ILE A 86 -5.68 -4.87 -7.83
CA ILE A 86 -6.41 -6.14 -8.00
C ILE A 86 -7.48 -6.01 -9.09
N GLN A 87 -8.19 -4.89 -9.16
CA GLN A 87 -9.21 -4.66 -10.20
C GLN A 87 -8.61 -4.46 -11.61
N ARG A 88 -7.41 -3.88 -11.70
CA ARG A 88 -6.66 -3.67 -12.96
C ARG A 88 -5.84 -4.88 -13.39
N SER A 89 -5.41 -5.70 -12.46
CA SER A 89 -4.75 -6.97 -12.74
C SER A 89 -5.86 -7.94 -13.15
N GLU A 90 -6.21 -7.91 -14.43
CA GLU A 90 -7.29 -8.71 -15.04
C GLU A 90 -6.93 -10.21 -15.01
N VAL A 91 -6.95 -10.84 -13.84
CA VAL A 91 -6.82 -12.28 -13.73
C VAL A 91 -8.15 -12.87 -14.18
N LEU A 92 -8.12 -13.55 -15.33
CA LEU A 92 -9.28 -14.22 -15.88
C LEU A 92 -9.35 -15.65 -15.35
N CYS A 93 -10.58 -16.12 -15.12
CA CYS A 93 -10.84 -17.52 -14.84
C CYS A 93 -10.38 -18.36 -16.04
N SER A 94 -9.56 -19.37 -15.79
CA SER A 94 -9.09 -20.28 -16.84
C SER A 94 -10.22 -21.11 -17.46
N GLN A 95 -11.33 -21.31 -16.74
CA GLN A 95 -12.47 -22.10 -17.21
C GLN A 95 -13.55 -21.25 -17.88
N HIS A 96 -13.83 -20.06 -17.34
CA HIS A 96 -14.94 -19.22 -17.80
C HIS A 96 -14.50 -17.97 -18.58
N GLY A 97 -13.22 -17.63 -18.57
CA GLY A 97 -12.71 -16.40 -19.20
C GLY A 97 -13.19 -15.10 -18.53
N GLU A 98 -13.92 -15.18 -17.42
CA GLU A 98 -14.43 -14.04 -16.68
C GLU A 98 -13.42 -13.51 -15.66
N LYS A 99 -13.51 -12.22 -15.32
CA LYS A 99 -12.67 -11.60 -14.29
C LYS A 99 -12.89 -12.29 -12.94
N LEU A 100 -11.81 -12.81 -12.36
CA LEU A 100 -11.81 -13.32 -10.98
C LEU A 100 -11.97 -12.13 -10.03
N LYS A 101 -13.10 -12.04 -9.34
CA LYS A 101 -13.47 -10.90 -8.48
C LYS A 101 -13.91 -11.31 -7.08
N LEU A 102 -14.13 -12.60 -6.85
CA LEU A 102 -14.62 -13.15 -5.60
C LEU A 102 -13.52 -14.00 -4.95
N PHE A 103 -13.52 -14.10 -3.62
CA PHE A 103 -12.59 -14.96 -2.89
C PHE A 103 -13.37 -16.11 -2.23
N CYS A 104 -13.07 -17.35 -2.62
CA CYS A 104 -13.60 -18.55 -1.98
C CYS A 104 -12.85 -18.79 -0.66
N LEU A 105 -13.58 -18.82 0.46
CA LEU A 105 -12.98 -19.03 1.79
C LEU A 105 -12.60 -20.48 2.06
N GLU A 106 -13.27 -21.45 1.42
CA GLU A 106 -13.00 -22.88 1.58
C GLU A 106 -11.71 -23.28 0.85
N ASP A 107 -11.61 -22.92 -0.44
CA ASP A 107 -10.45 -23.24 -1.28
C ASP A 107 -9.32 -22.22 -1.20
N GLN A 108 -9.54 -21.08 -0.54
CA GLN A 108 -8.61 -19.95 -0.43
C GLN A 108 -8.12 -19.42 -1.79
N GLN A 109 -9.00 -19.37 -2.78
CA GLN A 109 -8.68 -18.95 -4.15
C GLN A 109 -9.62 -17.86 -4.67
N LEU A 110 -9.14 -17.07 -5.63
CA LEU A 110 -9.97 -16.13 -6.37
C LEU A 110 -10.81 -16.88 -7.41
N VAL A 111 -12.12 -16.64 -7.41
CA VAL A 111 -13.11 -17.25 -8.30
C VAL A 111 -13.87 -16.17 -9.08
N CYS A 112 -14.39 -16.52 -10.26
CA CYS A 112 -15.33 -15.68 -11.00
C CYS A 112 -16.75 -15.90 -10.48
N LEU A 113 -17.71 -15.08 -10.93
CA LEU A 113 -19.12 -15.22 -10.56
C LEU A 113 -19.66 -16.60 -10.95
N ALA A 114 -19.37 -17.06 -12.17
CA ALA A 114 -19.78 -18.39 -12.62
C ALA A 114 -19.19 -19.56 -11.81
N CYS A 115 -18.02 -19.38 -11.16
CA CYS A 115 -17.44 -20.41 -10.27
C CYS A 115 -18.04 -20.38 -8.85
N SER A 116 -18.79 -19.33 -8.50
CA SER A 116 -19.42 -19.19 -7.18
C SER A 116 -20.88 -19.63 -7.15
N GLU A 117 -21.45 -19.95 -8.31
CA GLU A 117 -22.78 -20.56 -8.48
C GLU A 117 -22.66 -22.08 -8.61
#